data_AF-L8M699-F1
#
_entry.id   AF-L8M699-F1
#
_cell.length_a   1.000
_cell.length_b   1.000
_cell.length_c   1.000
_cell.angle_alpha   90.00
_cell.angle_beta   90.00
_cell.angle_gamma   90.00
#
_symmetry.space_group_name_H-M   'P 1'
#
loop_
_entity.id
_entity.type
_entity.pdbx_description
1 polymer ?
#
loop_
_entity_poly.entity_id
_entity_poly.type
_entity_poly.pdbx_seq_one_letter_code
_entity_poly.pdbx_strand_id
1 'polypeptide(L)'
;MNILRYELNNIEFFTIQTTGESGMSQSGLARMCGVTQKAVDNLLERLGTSSCPEFLQSLQGKGLTLSTSYHEYHNVTILKDSVCALILEWYAFESQRPTEKARQAFRQFAAVGIRTWIQTLTGWQNFTTSPIPEKESKQSVRTTYHPQTLEDGELSPLIKQINSLQHHLKIALKHRHAIHNIVEKPVAVDLSLNRVVHTAVHEQAAKLNQALIALEAIREQALALELLTQKIPESEKITQSLNQLTNVIEQMRQENNHLKSIIRQQKALLQSRRQISPKYQLATTELENLDQTLAPRIQEITAILMKSQKRQGGTRAISTCTRRAEIYARYEIGQSLEEIAQALNTPYQTVKSYVKLTRKEMKYNT
;
A
#
# COMPACT_ATOMS: atom_id res chain seq x y z
N MET A 1 2.29 18.69 21.50
CA MET A 1 1.23 18.25 20.56
C MET A 1 1.32 16.74 20.46
N ASN A 2 0.23 16.00 20.65
CA ASN A 2 0.28 14.55 20.52
C ASN A 2 0.18 14.16 19.04
N ILE A 3 1.12 13.35 18.56
CA ILE A 3 1.18 12.91 17.18
C ILE A 3 1.17 11.39 17.14
N LEU A 4 0.28 10.82 16.33
CA LEU A 4 0.19 9.39 16.11
C LEU A 4 1.24 8.99 15.09
N ARG A 5 1.96 7.89 15.35
CA ARG A 5 2.97 7.32 14.45
C ARG A 5 2.58 5.90 14.06
N TYR A 6 2.75 5.58 12.79
CA TYR A 6 2.67 4.21 12.29
C TYR A 6 3.88 3.92 11.39
N GLU A 7 4.43 2.71 11.46
CA GLU A 7 5.58 2.30 10.65
C GLU A 7 5.28 1.02 9.87
N LEU A 8 5.47 1.08 8.55
CA LEU A 8 5.29 -0.06 7.66
C LEU A 8 6.47 -0.17 6.70
N ASN A 9 7.19 -1.29 6.73
CA ASN A 9 8.37 -1.51 5.86
C ASN A 9 9.44 -0.40 5.98
N ASN A 10 9.66 0.13 7.19
CA ASN A 10 10.52 1.29 7.47
C ASN A 10 10.05 2.60 6.81
N ILE A 11 8.76 2.72 6.52
CA ILE A 11 8.11 3.97 6.09
C ILE A 11 7.30 4.47 7.27
N GLU A 12 7.58 5.67 7.72
CA GLU A 12 6.92 6.26 8.89
C GLU A 12 5.85 7.25 8.45
N PHE A 13 4.67 7.06 9.03
CA PHE A 13 3.46 7.83 8.81
C PHE A 13 3.08 8.56 10.09
N PHE A 14 2.57 9.78 9.95
CA PHE A 14 2.24 10.62 11.08
C PHE A 14 0.90 11.32 10.89
N THR A 15 0.15 11.44 11.98
CA THR A 15 -1.08 12.23 12.04
C THR A 15 -1.14 13.01 13.35
N ILE A 16 -1.30 14.33 13.28
CA ILE A 16 -1.49 15.17 14.46
C ILE A 16 -2.85 14.85 15.06
N GLN A 17 -2.89 14.40 16.31
CA GLN A 17 -4.11 13.86 16.91
C GLN A 17 -5.22 14.91 17.02
N THR A 18 -4.86 16.18 17.25
CA THR A 18 -5.82 17.27 17.44
C THR A 18 -6.37 17.87 16.14
N THR A 19 -5.57 17.90 15.07
CA THR A 19 -5.96 18.56 13.80
C THR A 19 -6.28 17.58 12.69
N GLY A 20 -5.86 16.32 12.81
CA GLY A 20 -5.93 15.32 11.75
C GLY A 20 -4.95 15.58 10.60
N GLU A 21 -4.15 16.65 10.64
CA GLU A 21 -3.14 16.90 9.63
C GLU A 21 -2.13 15.74 9.60
N SER A 22 -1.86 15.25 8.40
CA SER A 22 -1.15 13.99 8.20
C SER A 22 0.04 14.17 7.27
N GLY A 23 0.99 13.24 7.34
CA GLY A 23 2.24 13.32 6.61
C GLY A 23 3.09 12.07 6.76
N MET A 24 4.28 12.10 6.17
CA MET A 24 5.26 11.02 6.29
C MET A 24 6.67 11.59 6.48
N SER A 25 7.56 10.77 7.05
CA SER A 25 8.97 11.15 7.13
C SER A 25 9.56 11.25 5.73
N GLN A 26 10.54 12.12 5.57
CA GLN A 26 11.23 12.30 4.30
C GLN A 26 11.92 11.00 3.82
N SER A 27 12.52 10.24 4.74
CA SER A 27 13.09 8.92 4.46
C SER A 27 12.00 7.91 4.07
N GLY A 28 10.83 7.97 4.70
CA GLY A 28 9.64 7.21 4.34
C GLY A 28 9.16 7.53 2.92
N LEU A 29 9.04 8.81 2.56
CA LEU A 29 8.67 9.26 1.21
C LEU A 29 9.66 8.75 0.16
N ALA A 30 10.96 8.87 0.41
CA ALA A 30 11.99 8.38 -0.52
C ALA A 30 11.88 6.87 -0.74
N ARG A 31 11.70 6.10 0.33
CA ARG A 31 11.48 4.65 0.26
C ARG A 31 10.19 4.32 -0.50
N MET A 32 9.14 5.10 -0.33
CA MET A 32 7.85 4.92 -1.02
C MET A 32 7.99 5.21 -2.51
N CYS A 33 8.71 6.27 -2.88
CA CYS A 33 9.05 6.62 -4.25
C CYS A 33 10.09 5.68 -4.89
N GLY A 34 10.74 4.80 -4.13
CA GLY A 34 11.79 3.91 -4.64
C GLY A 34 13.07 4.64 -5.03
N VAL A 35 13.37 5.76 -4.38
CA VAL A 35 14.57 6.58 -4.61
C VAL A 35 15.38 6.73 -3.33
N THR A 36 16.59 7.29 -3.44
CA THR A 36 17.42 7.59 -2.26
C THR A 36 16.87 8.80 -1.53
N GLN A 37 17.08 8.87 -0.21
CA GLN A 37 16.69 10.03 0.59
C GLN A 37 17.29 11.32 0.02
N LYS A 38 18.58 11.27 -0.38
CA LYS A 38 19.29 12.37 -1.03
C LYS A 38 18.61 12.89 -2.31
N ALA A 39 17.93 12.03 -3.07
CA ALA A 39 17.18 12.47 -4.25
C ALA A 39 15.97 13.33 -3.87
N VAL A 40 15.28 12.97 -2.79
CA VAL A 40 14.18 13.77 -2.23
C VAL A 40 14.70 15.04 -1.56
N ASP A 41 15.82 14.98 -0.83
CA ASP A 41 16.50 16.18 -0.27
C ASP A 41 16.77 17.21 -1.37
N ASN A 42 17.48 16.79 -2.43
CA ASN A 42 17.80 17.64 -3.57
C ASN A 42 16.53 18.18 -4.26
N LEU A 43 15.46 17.37 -4.33
CA LEU A 43 14.19 17.81 -4.91
C LEU A 43 13.56 18.92 -4.07
N LEU A 44 13.48 18.73 -2.75
CA LEU A 44 12.92 19.70 -1.82
C LEU A 44 13.72 21.02 -1.80
N GLU A 45 15.06 20.94 -1.87
CA GLU A 45 15.91 22.13 -2.03
C GLU A 45 15.58 22.89 -3.33
N ARG A 46 15.37 22.16 -4.44
CA ARG A 46 15.02 22.76 -5.73
C ARG A 46 13.64 23.40 -5.74
N LEU A 47 12.68 22.95 -4.93
CA LEU A 47 11.36 23.59 -4.79
C LEU A 47 11.47 25.04 -4.31
N GLY A 48 12.55 25.40 -3.59
CA GLY A 48 12.84 26.77 -3.17
C GLY A 48 13.53 27.64 -4.22
N THR A 49 13.92 27.06 -5.36
CA THR A 49 14.70 27.74 -6.41
C THR A 49 13.92 27.91 -7.71
N SER A 50 14.42 28.72 -8.63
CA SER A 50 13.89 28.85 -9.99
C SER A 50 14.04 27.58 -10.85
N SER A 51 14.76 26.55 -10.36
CA SER A 51 14.98 25.27 -11.05
C SER A 51 13.96 24.18 -10.66
N CYS A 52 12.81 24.58 -10.11
CA CYS A 52 11.71 23.67 -9.75
C CYS A 52 11.08 23.05 -11.02
N PRO A 53 10.82 21.73 -11.05
CA PRO A 53 10.03 21.12 -12.11
C PRO A 53 8.66 21.78 -12.26
N GLU A 54 8.18 21.96 -13.48
CA GLU A 54 6.91 22.63 -13.80
C GLU A 54 5.73 22.04 -13.02
N PHE A 55 5.67 20.71 -12.96
CA PHE A 55 4.65 19.97 -12.22
C PHE A 55 4.59 20.30 -10.71
N LEU A 56 5.73 20.64 -10.10
CA LEU A 56 5.84 20.88 -8.66
C LEU A 56 5.84 22.38 -8.31
N GLN A 57 5.70 23.28 -9.28
CA GLN A 57 5.64 24.72 -9.03
C GLN A 57 4.50 25.11 -8.09
N SER A 58 3.41 24.33 -8.07
CA SER A 58 2.29 24.52 -7.15
C SER A 58 2.66 24.39 -5.67
N LEU A 59 3.83 23.80 -5.36
CA LEU A 59 4.39 23.68 -4.01
C LEU A 59 5.34 24.84 -3.64
N GLN A 60 5.74 25.66 -4.60
CA GLN A 60 6.68 26.75 -4.36
C GLN A 60 6.07 27.79 -3.41
N GLY A 61 6.82 28.20 -2.39
CA GLY A 61 6.38 29.18 -1.40
C GLY A 61 5.34 28.67 -0.38
N LYS A 62 4.99 27.37 -0.39
CA LYS A 62 4.07 26.77 0.60
C LYS A 62 4.82 26.11 1.75
N GLY A 63 4.18 26.02 2.92
CA GLY A 63 4.69 25.25 4.05
C GLY A 63 4.74 23.76 3.73
N LEU A 64 5.95 23.24 3.48
CA LEU A 64 6.17 21.85 3.05
C LEU A 64 6.05 20.83 4.18
N THR A 65 6.24 21.28 5.42
CA THR A 65 6.31 20.42 6.62
C THR A 65 5.12 20.70 7.55
N LEU A 66 4.73 19.69 8.33
CA LEU A 66 3.62 19.80 9.29
C LEU A 66 3.96 20.71 10.49
N SER A 67 5.19 20.67 10.98
CA SER A 67 5.78 21.55 11.99
C SER A 67 7.29 21.26 12.09
N THR A 68 8.06 22.19 12.66
CA THR A 68 9.51 22.07 12.86
C THR A 68 9.83 20.97 13.88
N SER A 69 10.59 19.96 13.46
CA SER A 69 11.28 18.93 14.27
C SER A 69 10.54 18.45 15.53
N TYR A 70 9.89 17.30 15.46
CA TYR A 70 9.42 16.61 16.67
C TYR A 70 10.63 15.96 17.38
N HIS A 71 11.08 16.58 18.47
CA HIS A 71 12.22 16.10 19.27
C HIS A 71 12.01 14.66 19.81
N GLU A 72 10.75 14.26 19.98
CA GLU A 72 10.36 12.91 20.43
C GLU A 72 10.63 11.81 19.38
N TYR A 73 10.85 12.18 18.11
CA TYR A 73 11.10 11.25 17.01
C TYR A 73 12.40 11.58 16.30
N HIS A 74 13.52 11.66 17.03
CA HIS A 74 14.86 11.82 16.44
C HIS A 74 15.00 13.02 15.47
N ASN A 75 14.27 14.11 15.69
CA ASN A 75 14.25 15.29 14.80
C ASN A 75 13.86 14.94 13.35
N VAL A 76 12.91 14.03 13.17
CA VAL A 76 12.42 13.68 11.82
C VAL A 76 11.67 14.86 11.19
N THR A 77 12.04 15.18 9.95
CA THR A 77 11.32 16.12 9.08
C THR A 77 10.08 15.42 8.51
N ILE A 78 8.90 15.91 8.89
CA ILE A 78 7.61 15.36 8.44
C ILE A 78 7.03 16.27 7.34
N LEU A 79 6.90 15.71 6.14
CA LEU A 79 6.31 16.38 4.99
C LEU A 79 4.80 16.26 5.04
N LYS A 80 4.10 17.34 4.68
CA LYS A 80 2.62 17.33 4.62
C LYS A 80 2.13 16.34 3.58
N ASP A 81 1.02 15.67 3.87
CA ASP A 81 0.35 14.75 2.97
C ASP A 81 0.17 15.28 1.54
N SER A 82 -0.25 16.53 1.37
CA SER A 82 -0.41 17.17 0.06
C SER A 82 0.91 17.24 -0.72
N VAL A 83 2.03 17.50 -0.02
CA VAL A 83 3.37 17.53 -0.60
C VAL A 83 3.79 16.12 -0.99
N CYS A 84 3.54 15.14 -0.12
CA CYS A 84 3.85 13.74 -0.37
C CYS A 84 3.10 13.20 -1.59
N ALA A 85 1.81 13.53 -1.73
CA ALA A 85 0.99 13.12 -2.87
C ALA A 85 1.59 13.62 -4.19
N LEU A 86 1.91 14.92 -4.27
CA LEU A 86 2.46 15.53 -5.48
C LEU A 86 3.85 14.99 -5.82
N ILE A 87 4.72 14.78 -4.83
CA ILE A 87 6.05 14.18 -5.05
C ILE A 87 5.91 12.72 -5.51
N LEU A 88 5.00 11.95 -4.92
CA LEU A 88 4.73 10.57 -5.34
C LEU A 88 4.18 10.50 -6.77
N GLU A 89 3.24 11.38 -7.10
CA GLU A 89 2.69 11.50 -8.45
C GLU A 89 3.78 11.86 -9.47
N TRP A 90 4.64 12.82 -9.13
CA TRP A 90 5.77 13.20 -9.97
C TRP A 90 6.72 12.03 -10.21
N TYR A 91 7.13 11.29 -9.17
CA TYR A 91 7.96 10.09 -9.36
C TYR A 91 7.24 8.93 -10.04
N ALA A 92 5.90 8.89 -10.00
CA ALA A 92 5.11 7.84 -10.65
C ALA A 92 4.95 8.07 -12.16
N PHE A 93 4.83 9.33 -12.60
CA PHE A 93 4.42 9.67 -13.96
C PHE A 93 5.34 10.68 -14.69
N GLU A 94 5.77 11.75 -14.02
CA GLU A 94 6.34 12.94 -14.68
C GLU A 94 7.86 13.10 -14.54
N SER A 95 8.49 12.37 -13.62
CA SER A 95 9.93 12.46 -13.41
C SER A 95 10.70 11.92 -14.62
N GLN A 96 11.95 12.34 -14.78
CA GLN A 96 12.82 11.86 -15.87
C GLN A 96 13.00 10.33 -15.86
N ARG A 97 12.85 9.70 -14.68
CA ARG A 97 12.92 8.24 -14.51
C ARG A 97 11.80 7.79 -13.57
N PRO A 98 10.57 7.61 -14.09
CA PRO A 98 9.45 7.17 -13.27
C PRO A 98 9.75 5.80 -12.66
N THR A 99 9.34 5.61 -11.40
CA THR A 99 9.58 4.34 -10.70
C THR A 99 8.29 3.54 -10.55
N GLU A 100 8.38 2.23 -10.73
CA GLU A 100 7.22 1.35 -10.53
C GLU A 100 6.76 1.35 -9.08
N LYS A 101 7.69 1.54 -8.13
CA LYS A 101 7.38 1.63 -6.71
C LYS A 101 6.53 2.87 -6.39
N ALA A 102 6.84 4.02 -6.98
CA ALA A 102 6.02 5.22 -6.83
C ALA A 102 4.62 5.04 -7.42
N ARG A 103 4.48 4.39 -8.58
CA ARG A 103 3.18 4.08 -9.18
C ARG A 103 2.33 3.17 -8.30
N GLN A 104 2.93 2.11 -7.76
CA GLN A 104 2.24 1.20 -6.84
C GLN A 104 1.80 1.93 -5.58
N ALA A 105 2.66 2.75 -4.99
CA ALA A 105 2.32 3.56 -3.83
C ALA A 105 1.20 4.57 -4.14
N PHE A 106 1.26 5.27 -5.28
CA PHE A 106 0.24 6.23 -5.71
C PHE A 106 -1.13 5.57 -5.83
N ARG A 107 -1.20 4.36 -6.42
CA ARG A 107 -2.45 3.59 -6.55
C ARG A 107 -3.07 3.22 -5.20
N GLN A 108 -2.28 3.08 -4.13
CA GLN A 108 -2.81 2.70 -2.79
C GLN A 108 -3.73 3.76 -2.19
N PHE A 109 -3.50 5.04 -2.51
CA PHE A 109 -4.30 6.13 -1.96
C PHE A 109 -5.09 6.91 -3.02
N ALA A 110 -4.93 6.63 -4.31
CA ALA A 110 -5.59 7.38 -5.39
C ALA A 110 -7.12 7.43 -5.26
N ALA A 111 -7.76 6.37 -4.75
CA ALA A 111 -9.22 6.31 -4.60
C ALA A 111 -9.76 7.04 -3.35
N VAL A 112 -8.99 7.09 -2.26
CA VAL A 112 -9.45 7.58 -0.94
C VAL A 112 -8.79 8.90 -0.52
N GLY A 113 -7.74 9.31 -1.21
CA GLY A 113 -6.88 10.43 -0.86
C GLY A 113 -5.77 10.03 0.13
N ILE A 114 -4.59 10.63 -0.05
CA ILE A 114 -3.41 10.33 0.77
C ILE A 114 -3.62 10.65 2.26
N ARG A 115 -4.40 11.69 2.59
CA ARG A 115 -4.73 12.06 3.97
C ARG A 115 -5.48 10.94 4.67
N THR A 116 -6.62 10.56 4.11
CA THR A 116 -7.52 9.52 4.63
C THR A 116 -6.79 8.19 4.77
N TRP A 117 -5.94 7.87 3.78
CA TRP A 117 -5.11 6.68 3.82
C TRP A 117 -4.11 6.71 4.99
N ILE A 118 -3.37 7.82 5.18
CA ILE A 118 -2.44 7.97 6.30
C ILE A 118 -3.18 7.91 7.65
N GLN A 119 -4.31 8.58 7.79
CA GLN A 119 -5.14 8.55 9.00
C GLN A 119 -5.62 7.12 9.33
N THR A 120 -5.98 6.33 8.31
CA THR A 120 -6.34 4.92 8.48
C THR A 120 -5.18 4.10 9.02
N LEU A 121 -3.96 4.34 8.52
CA LEU A 121 -2.76 3.66 8.98
C LEU A 121 -2.37 4.05 10.42
N THR A 122 -2.49 5.33 10.76
CA THR A 122 -2.15 5.83 12.11
C THR A 122 -3.22 5.53 13.16
N GLY A 123 -4.37 4.99 12.75
CA GLY A 123 -5.50 4.73 13.64
C GLY A 123 -6.16 6.01 14.16
N TRP A 124 -6.01 7.12 13.43
CA TRP A 124 -6.61 8.38 13.83
C TRP A 124 -8.13 8.32 13.67
N GLN A 125 -8.84 8.61 14.76
CA GLN A 125 -10.30 8.69 14.80
C GLN A 125 -10.69 10.12 15.17
N ASN A 126 -11.60 10.71 14.40
CA ASN A 126 -12.18 12.02 14.69
C ASN A 126 -12.99 11.95 16.00
N PHE A 127 -12.42 12.39 17.11
CA PHE A 127 -13.18 12.68 18.33
C PHE A 127 -13.82 14.07 18.22
N THR A 128 -14.54 14.34 17.13
CA THR A 128 -15.36 15.55 17.00
C THR A 128 -16.75 15.24 17.51
N THR A 129 -16.84 14.88 18.79
CA THR A 129 -18.09 14.94 19.54
C THR A 129 -17.87 15.98 20.64
N SER A 130 -18.55 17.12 20.49
CA SER A 130 -18.57 18.13 21.55
C SER A 130 -19.05 17.50 22.87
N PRO A 131 -18.53 17.98 24.02
CA PRO A 131 -18.76 17.36 25.30
C PRO A 131 -20.17 17.69 25.81
N ILE A 132 -20.98 16.65 26.03
CA ILE A 132 -22.17 16.71 26.90
C ILE A 132 -21.98 15.58 27.93
N PRO A 133 -22.20 15.86 29.23
CA PRO A 133 -21.46 15.20 30.30
C PRO A 133 -21.99 13.82 30.67
N GLU A 134 -21.03 13.01 31.11
CA GLU A 134 -21.13 11.86 32.02
C GLU A 134 -22.52 11.56 32.58
N LYS A 135 -23.00 10.35 32.29
CA LYS A 135 -23.47 9.45 33.34
C LYS A 135 -23.12 8.00 33.00
N GLU A 136 -22.50 7.38 33.97
CA GLU A 136 -22.06 5.99 34.01
C GLU A 136 -23.19 5.01 33.68
N SER A 137 -22.88 3.95 32.93
CA SER A 137 -23.21 2.59 33.38
C SER A 137 -22.50 1.54 32.51
N LYS A 138 -22.08 0.49 33.20
CA LYS A 138 -21.32 -0.65 32.70
C LYS A 138 -22.20 -1.57 31.85
N GLN A 139 -21.49 -2.32 31.01
CA GLN A 139 -21.80 -3.64 30.44
C GLN A 139 -22.37 -3.73 29.02
N SER A 140 -21.68 -4.63 28.31
CA SER A 140 -22.15 -5.54 27.27
C SER A 140 -22.00 -5.09 25.82
N VAL A 141 -20.88 -5.57 25.26
CA VAL A 141 -20.75 -6.11 23.90
C VAL A 141 -22.10 -6.36 23.24
N ARG A 142 -22.45 -5.49 22.30
CA ARG A 142 -23.27 -5.78 21.13
C ARG A 142 -22.84 -4.84 20.03
N THR A 143 -22.22 -5.42 19.02
CA THR A 143 -21.98 -4.83 17.71
C THR A 143 -23.34 -4.53 17.08
N THR A 144 -23.87 -3.34 17.34
CA THR A 144 -24.94 -2.78 16.50
C THR A 144 -24.28 -2.01 15.37
N TYR A 145 -24.33 -2.62 14.19
CA TYR A 145 -24.34 -1.90 12.93
C TYR A 145 -25.33 -0.74 13.05
N HIS A 146 -24.81 0.49 13.05
CA HIS A 146 -25.61 1.66 12.79
C HIS A 146 -25.45 1.98 11.30
N PRO A 147 -26.53 1.95 10.49
CA PRO A 147 -26.45 2.37 9.10
C PRO A 147 -26.22 3.88 9.10
N GLN A 148 -25.00 4.29 8.73
CA GLN A 148 -24.75 5.69 8.41
C GLN A 148 -25.57 6.04 7.18
N THR A 149 -26.40 7.05 7.36
CA THR A 149 -27.26 7.67 6.37
C THR A 149 -26.48 8.02 5.09
N LEU A 150 -26.97 7.45 3.98
CA LEU A 150 -26.71 7.86 2.60
C LEU A 150 -27.32 9.25 2.38
N GLU A 151 -26.76 10.30 2.99
CA GLU A 151 -27.13 11.67 2.66
C GLU A 151 -26.07 12.29 1.72
N ASP A 152 -26.54 12.52 0.49
CA ASP A 152 -26.18 13.61 -0.43
C ASP A 152 -25.37 13.31 -1.71
N GLY A 153 -24.82 12.12 -1.91
CA GLY A 153 -24.05 11.82 -3.14
C GLY A 153 -24.90 11.45 -4.37
N GLU A 154 -25.72 10.41 -4.26
CA GLU A 154 -26.26 9.70 -5.44
C GLU A 154 -27.78 9.81 -5.60
N LEU A 155 -28.53 10.04 -4.52
CA LEU A 155 -30.00 10.21 -4.55
C LEU A 155 -30.44 11.65 -4.87
N SER A 156 -29.56 12.63 -4.68
CA SER A 156 -29.80 14.06 -4.97
C SER A 156 -30.33 14.34 -6.39
N PRO A 157 -29.76 13.77 -7.48
CA PRO A 157 -30.30 13.98 -8.83
C PRO A 157 -31.71 13.40 -9.02
N LEU A 158 -31.97 12.22 -8.48
CA LEU A 158 -33.27 11.54 -8.60
C LEU A 158 -34.35 12.30 -7.81
N ILE A 159 -34.02 12.77 -6.60
CA ILE A 159 -34.89 13.64 -5.79
C ILE A 159 -35.19 14.95 -6.53
N LYS A 160 -34.20 15.57 -7.18
CA LYS A 160 -34.41 16.77 -8.02
C LYS A 160 -35.33 16.50 -9.21
N GLN A 161 -35.20 15.35 -9.87
CA GLN A 161 -36.08 14.96 -10.98
C GLN A 161 -37.52 14.72 -10.51
N ILE A 162 -37.72 14.02 -9.38
CA ILE A 162 -39.03 13.81 -8.77
C ILE A 162 -39.70 15.15 -8.41
N ASN A 163 -38.94 16.07 -7.80
CA ASN A 163 -39.46 17.39 -7.43
C ASN A 163 -39.84 18.23 -8.65
N SER A 164 -39.03 18.18 -9.73
CA SER A 164 -39.33 18.83 -11.01
C SER A 164 -40.60 18.26 -11.65
N LEU A 165 -40.75 16.93 -11.65
CA LEU A 165 -41.94 16.25 -12.14
C LEU A 165 -43.20 16.66 -11.35
N GLN A 166 -43.10 16.68 -10.03
CA GLN A 166 -44.19 17.11 -9.14
C GLN A 166 -44.61 18.57 -9.42
N HIS A 167 -43.64 19.44 -9.68
CA HIS A 167 -43.90 20.83 -10.03
C HIS A 167 -44.63 20.97 -11.37
N HIS A 168 -44.17 20.28 -12.42
CA HIS A 168 -44.81 20.30 -13.74
C HIS A 168 -46.24 19.75 -13.70
N LEU A 169 -46.49 18.67 -12.97
CA LEU A 169 -47.83 18.12 -12.79
C LEU A 169 -48.76 19.08 -12.05
N LYS A 170 -48.27 19.77 -11.01
CA LYS A 170 -49.06 20.81 -10.30
C LYS A 170 -49.45 21.97 -11.21
N ILE A 171 -48.55 22.42 -12.09
CA ILE A 171 -48.86 23.47 -13.07
C ILE A 171 -49.91 22.99 -14.07
N ALA A 172 -49.75 21.80 -14.63
CA ALA A 172 -50.71 21.23 -15.57
C ALA A 172 -52.11 21.08 -14.96
N LEU A 173 -52.22 20.69 -13.68
CA LEU A 173 -53.49 20.62 -12.95
C LEU A 173 -54.13 22.01 -12.76
N LYS A 174 -53.35 23.05 -12.47
CA LYS A 174 -53.86 24.43 -12.39
C LYS A 174 -54.39 24.92 -13.73
N HIS A 175 -53.67 24.64 -14.83
CA HIS A 175 -54.10 25.02 -16.18
C HIS A 175 -55.40 24.29 -16.56
N ARG A 176 -55.51 22.98 -16.26
CA ARG A 176 -56.76 22.22 -16.44
C ARG A 176 -57.94 22.86 -15.71
N HIS A 177 -57.74 23.25 -14.46
CA HIS A 177 -58.80 23.85 -13.64
C HIS A 177 -59.21 25.24 -14.18
N ALA A 178 -58.25 26.04 -14.64
CA ALA A 178 -58.53 27.32 -15.30
C ALA A 178 -59.34 27.13 -16.60
N ILE A 179 -58.95 26.17 -17.45
CA ILE A 179 -59.70 25.83 -18.66
C ILE A 179 -61.12 25.35 -18.32
N HIS A 180 -61.26 24.47 -17.33
CA HIS A 180 -62.56 23.97 -16.87
C HIS A 180 -63.50 25.10 -16.41
N ASN A 181 -62.98 26.03 -15.60
CA ASN A 181 -63.76 27.18 -15.11
C ASN A 181 -64.19 28.13 -16.24
N ILE A 182 -63.38 28.26 -17.30
CA ILE A 182 -63.71 29.06 -18.48
C ILE A 182 -64.77 28.37 -19.35
N VAL A 183 -64.69 27.04 -19.49
CA VAL A 183 -65.60 26.25 -20.33
C VAL A 183 -66.98 26.07 -19.68
N GLU A 184 -67.07 25.91 -18.36
CA GLU A 184 -68.35 25.68 -17.66
C GLU A 184 -69.15 26.94 -17.35
N LYS A 185 -68.56 28.14 -17.39
CA LYS A 185 -69.25 29.41 -17.16
C LYS A 185 -69.11 30.35 -18.36
N PRO A 186 -69.82 30.11 -19.47
CA PRO A 186 -69.70 30.92 -20.67
C PRO A 186 -70.34 32.29 -20.45
N VAL A 187 -69.53 33.29 -20.15
CA VAL A 187 -69.91 34.70 -20.35
C VAL A 187 -69.58 35.01 -21.82
N ALA A 188 -70.54 35.53 -22.57
CA ALA A 188 -70.52 35.84 -24.01
C ALA A 188 -69.16 35.62 -24.71
N VAL A 189 -69.10 34.55 -25.52
CA VAL A 189 -67.87 34.05 -26.16
C VAL A 189 -67.32 35.06 -27.16
N ASP A 190 -66.30 35.79 -26.73
CA ASP A 190 -65.48 36.63 -27.60
C ASP A 190 -64.38 35.78 -28.26
N LEU A 191 -63.99 36.10 -29.51
CA LEU A 191 -62.94 35.38 -30.27
C LEU A 191 -61.60 35.32 -29.51
N SER A 192 -61.38 36.28 -28.60
CA SER A 192 -60.24 36.33 -27.69
C SER A 192 -60.20 35.16 -26.70
N LEU A 193 -61.35 34.71 -26.19
CA LEU A 193 -61.45 33.64 -25.18
C LEU A 193 -61.06 32.27 -25.75
N ASN A 194 -61.49 31.97 -26.97
CA ASN A 194 -61.12 30.72 -27.65
C ASN A 194 -59.61 30.63 -27.90
N ARG A 195 -58.96 31.76 -28.22
CA ARG A 195 -57.50 31.81 -28.40
C ARG A 195 -56.77 31.55 -27.07
N VAL A 196 -57.26 32.10 -25.97
CA VAL A 196 -56.72 31.86 -24.62
C VAL A 196 -56.87 30.40 -24.22
N VAL A 197 -58.04 29.80 -24.43
CA VAL A 197 -58.28 28.38 -24.12
C VAL A 197 -57.39 27.47 -24.97
N HIS A 198 -57.27 27.73 -26.28
CA HIS A 198 -56.41 26.93 -27.17
C HIS A 198 -54.93 27.02 -26.77
N THR A 199 -54.42 28.22 -26.45
CA THR A 199 -53.05 28.39 -25.95
C THR A 199 -52.84 27.68 -24.61
N ALA A 200 -53.79 27.77 -23.68
CA ALA A 200 -53.71 27.10 -22.39
C ALA A 200 -53.71 25.56 -22.53
N VAL A 201 -54.53 25.00 -23.43
CA VAL A 201 -54.56 23.56 -23.74
C VAL A 201 -53.23 23.11 -24.33
N HIS A 202 -52.66 23.87 -25.27
CA HIS A 202 -51.37 23.55 -25.87
C HIS A 202 -50.23 23.61 -24.85
N GLU A 203 -50.24 24.61 -23.96
CA GLU A 203 -49.25 24.73 -22.88
C GLU A 203 -49.40 23.59 -21.87
N GLN A 204 -50.63 23.20 -21.52
CA GLN A 204 -50.89 22.05 -20.66
C GLN A 204 -50.39 20.74 -21.29
N ALA A 205 -50.64 20.52 -22.58
CA ALA A 205 -50.14 19.35 -23.30
C ALA A 205 -48.61 19.31 -23.33
N ALA A 206 -47.96 20.45 -23.56
CA ALA A 206 -46.50 20.55 -23.52
C ALA A 206 -45.92 20.21 -22.14
N LYS A 207 -46.55 20.70 -21.05
CA LYS A 207 -46.14 20.39 -19.67
C LYS A 207 -46.37 18.92 -19.30
N LEU A 208 -47.45 18.31 -19.78
CA LEU A 208 -47.71 16.89 -19.58
C LEU A 208 -46.67 16.01 -20.30
N ASN A 209 -46.30 16.37 -21.52
CA ASN A 209 -45.25 15.67 -22.26
C ASN A 209 -43.87 15.81 -21.58
N GLN A 210 -43.54 16.99 -21.05
CA GLN A 210 -42.32 17.18 -20.24
C GLN A 210 -42.33 16.30 -18.98
N ALA A 211 -43.49 16.16 -18.32
CA ALA A 211 -43.66 15.28 -17.17
C ALA A 211 -43.48 13.79 -17.55
N LEU A 212 -44.02 13.36 -18.70
CA LEU A 212 -43.84 11.98 -19.17
C LEU A 212 -42.36 11.64 -19.45
N ILE A 213 -41.64 12.54 -20.12
CA ILE A 213 -40.20 12.37 -20.38
C ILE A 213 -39.41 12.27 -19.07
N ALA A 214 -39.72 13.11 -18.08
CA ALA A 214 -39.07 13.05 -16.78
C ALA A 214 -39.38 11.75 -16.02
N LEU A 215 -40.60 11.22 -16.13
CA LEU A 215 -40.98 9.96 -15.50
C LEU A 215 -40.27 8.75 -16.14
N GLU A 216 -40.10 8.78 -17.46
CA GLU A 216 -39.35 7.76 -18.19
C GLU A 216 -37.85 7.77 -17.80
N ALA A 217 -37.25 8.95 -17.64
CA ALA A 217 -35.89 9.07 -17.14
C ALA A 217 -35.71 8.51 -15.72
N ILE A 218 -36.67 8.77 -14.82
CA ILE A 218 -36.66 8.21 -13.46
C ILE A 218 -36.80 6.68 -13.49
N ARG A 219 -37.64 6.14 -14.37
CA ARG A 219 -37.82 4.69 -14.54
C ARG A 219 -36.52 4.01 -14.97
N GLU A 220 -35.81 4.57 -15.96
CA GLU A 220 -34.52 4.02 -16.41
C GLU A 220 -33.46 4.04 -15.28
N GLN A 221 -33.42 5.11 -14.48
CA GLN A 221 -32.55 5.18 -13.31
C GLN A 221 -32.91 4.13 -12.24
N ALA A 222 -34.19 3.89 -12.01
CA ALA A 222 -34.65 2.87 -11.07
C ALA A 222 -34.25 1.45 -11.52
N LEU A 223 -34.35 1.14 -12.81
CA LEU A 223 -33.90 -0.14 -13.37
C LEU A 223 -32.37 -0.32 -13.22
N ALA A 224 -31.59 0.74 -13.41
CA ALA A 224 -30.14 0.69 -13.21
C ALA A 224 -29.78 0.41 -11.73
N LEU A 225 -30.50 1.03 -10.79
CA LEU A 225 -30.33 0.77 -9.35
C LEU A 225 -30.70 -0.67 -8.98
N GLU A 226 -31.77 -1.22 -9.57
CA GLU A 226 -32.16 -2.62 -9.36
C GLU A 226 -31.06 -3.59 -9.84
N LEU A 227 -30.48 -3.34 -11.01
CA LEU A 227 -29.36 -4.13 -11.54
C LEU A 227 -28.12 -4.06 -10.64
N LEU A 228 -27.81 -2.88 -10.09
CA LEU A 228 -26.71 -2.73 -9.12
C LEU A 228 -27.00 -3.47 -7.82
N THR A 229 -28.25 -3.43 -7.34
CA THR A 229 -28.69 -4.15 -6.15
C THR A 229 -28.52 -5.67 -6.31
N GLN A 230 -28.77 -6.20 -7.51
CA GLN A 230 -28.54 -7.62 -7.83
C GLN A 230 -27.06 -8.04 -7.79
N LYS A 231 -26.11 -7.10 -7.86
CA LYS A 231 -24.66 -7.37 -7.74
C LYS A 231 -24.16 -7.37 -6.30
N ILE A 232 -24.94 -6.86 -5.34
CA ILE A 232 -24.56 -6.84 -3.92
C ILE A 232 -24.27 -8.25 -3.36
N PRO A 233 -25.04 -9.31 -3.67
CA PRO A 233 -24.74 -10.66 -3.20
C PRO A 233 -23.39 -11.22 -3.68
N GLU A 234 -22.90 -10.79 -4.85
CA GLU A 234 -21.56 -11.17 -5.32
C GLU A 234 -20.47 -10.53 -4.46
N SER A 235 -20.67 -9.28 -4.04
CA SER A 235 -19.75 -8.59 -3.13
C SER A 235 -19.73 -9.22 -1.73
N GLU A 236 -20.87 -9.74 -1.25
CA GLU A 236 -20.95 -10.49 0.00
C GLU A 236 -20.17 -11.81 -0.08
N LYS A 237 -20.29 -12.54 -1.21
CA LYS A 237 -19.49 -13.76 -1.45
C LYS A 237 -17.99 -13.45 -1.43
N ILE A 238 -17.57 -12.37 -2.09
CA ILE A 238 -16.15 -11.93 -2.07
C ILE A 238 -15.70 -11.65 -0.63
N THR A 239 -16.53 -10.94 0.14
CA THR A 239 -16.23 -10.62 1.55
C THR A 239 -16.12 -11.89 2.41
N GLN A 240 -17.01 -12.86 2.20
CA GLN A 240 -16.93 -14.16 2.87
C GLN A 240 -15.66 -14.93 2.50
N SER A 241 -15.28 -14.96 1.22
CA SER A 241 -14.02 -15.58 0.78
C SER A 241 -12.79 -14.89 1.37
N LEU A 242 -12.80 -13.56 1.48
CA LEU A 242 -11.71 -12.80 2.12
C LEU A 242 -11.61 -13.10 3.62
N ASN A 243 -12.74 -13.23 4.32
CA ASN A 243 -12.77 -13.61 5.72
C ASN A 243 -12.22 -15.04 5.93
N GLN A 244 -12.60 -15.99 5.07
CA GLN A 244 -12.05 -17.34 5.09
C GLN A 244 -10.52 -17.35 4.90
N LEU A 245 -10.02 -16.58 3.92
CA LEU A 245 -8.59 -16.49 3.64
C LEU A 245 -7.84 -15.86 4.82
N THR A 246 -8.42 -14.84 5.46
CA THR A 246 -7.88 -14.21 6.66
C THR A 246 -7.73 -15.21 7.81
N ASN A 247 -8.73 -16.06 8.03
CA ASN A 247 -8.68 -17.12 9.05
C ASN A 247 -7.58 -18.14 8.77
N VAL A 248 -7.40 -18.56 7.50
CA VAL A 248 -6.34 -19.50 7.09
C VAL A 248 -4.96 -18.89 7.34
N ILE A 249 -4.75 -17.62 7.01
CA ILE A 249 -3.48 -16.92 7.27
C ILE A 249 -3.17 -16.91 8.78
N GLU A 250 -4.17 -16.66 9.61
CA GLU A 250 -3.97 -16.61 11.05
C GLU A 250 -3.64 -18.00 11.64
N GLN A 251 -4.28 -19.05 11.14
CA GLN A 251 -3.93 -20.43 11.48
C GLN A 251 -2.46 -20.73 11.11
N MET A 252 -2.04 -20.40 9.88
CA MET A 252 -0.65 -20.60 9.45
C MET A 252 0.36 -19.82 10.30
N ARG A 253 -0.01 -18.63 10.81
CA ARG A 253 0.85 -17.86 11.73
C ARG A 253 0.99 -18.57 13.08
N GLN A 254 -0.10 -19.12 13.61
CA GLN A 254 -0.07 -19.89 14.86
C GLN A 254 0.79 -21.14 14.72
N GLU A 255 0.64 -21.90 13.63
CA GLU A 255 1.47 -23.07 13.33
C GLU A 255 2.96 -22.71 13.21
N ASN A 256 3.29 -21.62 12.51
CA ASN A 256 4.66 -21.14 12.41
C ASN A 256 5.26 -20.74 13.77
N ASN A 257 4.46 -20.11 14.64
CA ASN A 257 4.89 -19.76 15.99
C ASN A 257 5.12 -21.02 16.84
N HIS A 258 4.26 -22.03 16.69
CA HIS A 258 4.44 -23.33 17.33
C HIS A 258 5.74 -24.03 16.87
N LEU A 259 6.00 -24.09 15.57
CA LEU A 259 7.23 -24.66 15.01
C LEU A 259 8.48 -23.93 15.52
N LYS A 260 8.45 -22.59 15.61
CA LYS A 260 9.55 -21.81 16.21
C LYS A 260 9.79 -22.18 17.67
N SER A 261 8.74 -22.46 18.43
CA SER A 261 8.86 -22.89 19.83
C SER A 261 9.53 -24.27 19.95
N ILE A 262 9.15 -25.22 19.09
CA ILE A 262 9.76 -26.55 19.03
C ILE A 262 11.25 -26.43 18.70
N ILE A 263 11.62 -25.63 17.70
CA ILE A 263 13.02 -25.41 17.33
C ILE A 263 13.82 -24.83 18.50
N ARG A 264 13.25 -23.88 19.26
CA ARG A 264 13.89 -23.33 20.45
C ARG A 264 14.09 -24.38 21.53
N GLN A 265 13.07 -25.21 21.80
CA GLN A 265 13.15 -26.31 22.76
C GLN A 265 14.23 -27.34 22.37
N GLN A 266 14.25 -27.76 21.10
CA GLN A 266 15.29 -28.67 20.59
C GLN A 266 16.69 -28.08 20.71
N LYS A 267 16.87 -26.78 20.40
CA LYS A 267 18.15 -26.09 20.59
C LYS A 267 18.58 -26.07 22.07
N ALA A 268 17.66 -25.81 23.00
CA ALA A 268 17.96 -25.83 24.43
C ALA A 268 18.36 -27.23 24.92
N LEU A 269 17.68 -28.28 24.44
CA LEU A 269 18.04 -29.67 24.74
C LEU A 269 19.44 -30.01 24.21
N LEU A 270 19.77 -29.60 22.99
CA LEU A 270 21.09 -29.82 22.40
C LEU A 270 22.20 -29.04 23.14
N GLN A 271 21.91 -27.81 23.58
CA GLN A 271 22.85 -27.01 24.41
C GLN A 271 23.07 -27.65 25.78
N SER A 272 22.02 -28.16 26.41
CA SER A 272 22.11 -28.88 27.70
C SER A 272 22.93 -30.17 27.56
N ARG A 273 22.75 -30.90 26.44
CA ARG A 273 23.54 -32.10 26.12
C ARG A 273 25.02 -31.78 25.86
N ARG A 274 25.35 -30.58 25.38
CA ARG A 274 26.74 -30.11 25.25
C ARG A 274 27.38 -29.80 26.61
N GLN A 275 26.61 -29.39 27.62
CA GLN A 275 27.15 -29.02 28.94
C GLN A 275 27.39 -30.21 29.90
N ILE A 276 26.77 -31.37 29.66
CA ILE A 276 26.84 -32.54 30.57
C ILE A 276 27.96 -33.53 30.19
N SER A 277 28.69 -33.32 29.09
CA SER A 277 29.83 -34.19 28.73
C SER A 277 31.16 -33.67 29.29
N PRO A 278 31.91 -34.44 30.11
CA PRO A 278 33.24 -34.09 30.59
C PRO A 278 34.29 -34.31 29.49
N LYS A 279 34.16 -33.61 28.36
CA LYS A 279 35.08 -33.65 27.22
C LYS A 279 35.35 -32.24 26.69
N TYR A 280 35.67 -31.30 27.57
CA TYR A 280 36.23 -30.00 27.19
C TYR A 280 37.72 -29.90 27.57
N GLN A 281 38.49 -30.89 27.13
CA GLN A 281 39.96 -30.78 26.98
C GLN A 281 40.43 -31.18 25.56
N LEU A 282 39.53 -31.47 24.61
CA LEU A 282 39.86 -31.96 23.27
C LEU A 282 39.62 -30.94 22.12
N ALA A 283 39.44 -29.66 22.43
CA ALA A 283 39.16 -28.65 21.41
C ALA A 283 40.41 -28.16 20.63
N THR A 284 41.63 -28.51 21.07
CA THR A 284 42.86 -28.24 20.33
C THR A 284 43.23 -29.35 19.36
N THR A 285 42.79 -30.58 19.59
CA THR A 285 43.15 -31.75 18.75
C THR A 285 42.24 -31.93 17.53
N GLU A 286 41.00 -31.44 17.56
CA GLU A 286 40.07 -31.59 16.41
C GLU A 286 40.33 -30.59 15.26
N LEU A 287 40.92 -29.42 15.55
CA LEU A 287 41.35 -28.48 14.49
C LEU A 287 42.58 -29.01 13.73
N GLU A 288 43.54 -29.66 14.40
CA GLU A 288 44.70 -30.28 13.76
C GLU A 288 44.33 -31.50 12.89
N ASN A 289 43.26 -32.22 13.26
CA ASN A 289 42.75 -33.34 12.47
C ASN A 289 41.98 -32.90 11.22
N LEU A 290 41.34 -31.71 11.23
CA LEU A 290 40.59 -31.21 10.08
C LEU A 290 41.50 -30.88 8.89
N ASP A 291 42.65 -30.24 9.15
CA ASP A 291 43.63 -29.92 8.11
C ASP A 291 44.27 -31.19 7.52
N GLN A 292 44.47 -32.24 8.33
CA GLN A 292 44.94 -33.55 7.83
C GLN A 292 43.91 -34.25 6.95
N THR A 293 42.61 -34.16 7.27
CA THR A 293 41.54 -34.71 6.42
C THR A 293 41.30 -33.91 5.13
N LEU A 294 41.53 -32.60 5.14
CA LEU A 294 41.34 -31.71 4.00
C LEU A 294 42.51 -31.77 3.00
N ALA A 295 43.74 -31.96 3.48
CA ALA A 295 44.95 -31.98 2.65
C ALA A 295 44.87 -32.86 1.39
N PRO A 296 44.47 -34.14 1.43
CA PRO A 296 44.40 -34.98 0.23
C PRO A 296 43.38 -34.44 -0.78
N ARG A 297 42.23 -33.97 -0.30
CA ARG A 297 41.17 -33.42 -1.15
C ARG A 297 41.59 -32.10 -1.80
N ILE A 298 42.29 -31.25 -1.06
CA ILE A 298 42.87 -30.00 -1.58
C ILE A 298 43.89 -30.30 -2.68
N GLN A 299 44.75 -31.29 -2.51
CA GLN A 299 45.73 -31.69 -3.54
C GLN A 299 45.03 -32.20 -4.81
N GLU A 300 44.01 -33.04 -4.66
CA GLU A 300 43.22 -33.56 -5.79
C GLU A 300 42.56 -32.43 -6.59
N ILE A 301 41.83 -31.53 -5.91
CA ILE A 301 41.18 -30.39 -6.55
C ILE A 301 42.23 -29.48 -7.20
N THR A 302 43.36 -29.24 -6.52
CA THR A 302 44.45 -28.42 -7.07
C THR A 302 45.01 -29.02 -8.35
N ALA A 303 45.20 -30.34 -8.42
CA ALA A 303 45.67 -31.02 -9.63
C ALA A 303 44.69 -30.86 -10.79
N ILE A 304 43.38 -30.98 -10.53
CA ILE A 304 42.33 -30.77 -11.54
C ILE A 304 42.34 -29.32 -12.04
N LEU A 305 42.40 -28.35 -11.13
CA LEU A 305 42.46 -26.94 -11.47
C LEU A 305 43.72 -26.61 -12.29
N MET A 306 44.87 -27.20 -11.94
CA MET A 306 46.12 -27.01 -12.65
C MET A 306 46.10 -27.58 -14.07
N LYS A 307 45.42 -28.72 -14.32
CA LYS A 307 45.21 -29.24 -15.68
C LYS A 307 44.46 -28.26 -16.58
N SER A 308 43.53 -27.49 -16.01
CA SER A 308 42.75 -26.47 -16.74
C SER A 308 43.51 -25.16 -17.00
N GLN A 309 44.67 -24.94 -16.37
CA GLN A 309 45.45 -23.71 -16.55
C GLN A 309 46.21 -23.73 -17.87
N LYS A 310 46.08 -22.64 -18.65
CA LYS A 310 46.80 -22.43 -19.92
C LYS A 310 48.32 -22.29 -19.75
N ARG A 311 48.78 -21.91 -18.55
CA ARG A 311 50.21 -21.76 -18.21
C ARG A 311 50.51 -22.61 -16.98
N GLN A 312 51.20 -23.71 -17.19
CA GLN A 312 51.62 -24.64 -16.14
C GLN A 312 53.07 -24.31 -15.77
N GLY A 313 53.31 -23.65 -14.64
CA GLY A 313 54.69 -23.37 -14.19
C GLY A 313 54.92 -22.09 -13.38
N GLY A 314 53.92 -21.20 -13.27
CA GLY A 314 54.04 -20.00 -12.43
C GLY A 314 53.62 -20.25 -10.98
N THR A 315 54.42 -19.80 -10.01
CA THR A 315 54.08 -19.79 -8.55
C THR A 315 52.73 -19.12 -8.27
N ARG A 316 52.37 -18.11 -9.06
CA ARG A 316 51.05 -17.43 -9.00
C ARG A 316 49.88 -18.35 -9.38
N ALA A 317 50.07 -19.21 -10.38
CA ALA A 317 49.02 -20.14 -10.81
C ALA A 317 48.78 -21.22 -9.74
N ILE A 318 49.86 -21.75 -9.18
CA ILE A 318 49.82 -22.77 -8.11
C ILE A 318 49.13 -22.20 -6.86
N SER A 319 49.54 -21.02 -6.37
CA SER A 319 48.92 -20.39 -5.20
C SER A 319 47.44 -20.08 -5.41
N THR A 320 47.06 -19.61 -6.60
CA THR A 320 45.65 -19.34 -6.94
C THR A 320 44.82 -20.63 -6.96
N CYS A 321 45.33 -21.69 -7.58
CA CYS A 321 44.63 -22.99 -7.63
C CYS A 321 44.52 -23.62 -6.24
N THR A 322 45.59 -23.55 -5.44
CA THR A 322 45.60 -24.07 -4.06
C THR A 322 44.58 -23.35 -3.20
N ARG A 323 44.52 -22.00 -3.29
CA ARG A 323 43.55 -21.21 -2.52
C ARG A 323 42.10 -21.51 -2.93
N ARG A 324 41.85 -21.69 -4.23
CA ARG A 324 40.54 -22.09 -4.75
C ARG A 324 40.15 -23.50 -4.30
N ALA A 325 41.11 -24.43 -4.25
CA ALA A 325 40.91 -25.79 -3.79
C ALA A 325 40.60 -25.85 -2.30
N GLU A 326 41.33 -25.08 -1.47
CA GLU A 326 41.10 -24.96 -0.02
C GLU A 326 39.68 -24.47 0.28
N ILE A 327 39.24 -23.41 -0.39
CA ILE A 327 37.88 -22.86 -0.24
C ILE A 327 36.82 -23.89 -0.63
N TYR A 328 37.03 -24.61 -1.73
CA TYR A 328 36.04 -25.56 -2.23
C TYR A 328 35.98 -26.84 -1.37
N ALA A 329 37.13 -27.35 -0.90
CA ALA A 329 37.19 -28.51 -0.02
C ALA A 329 36.46 -28.24 1.32
N ARG A 330 36.64 -27.05 1.90
CA ARG A 330 35.90 -26.61 3.09
C ARG A 330 34.39 -26.51 2.86
N TYR A 331 33.99 -26.04 1.68
CA TYR A 331 32.59 -25.98 1.28
C TYR A 331 31.96 -27.38 1.07
N GLU A 332 32.71 -28.34 0.50
CA GLU A 332 32.23 -29.73 0.33
C GLU A 332 31.96 -30.44 1.66
N ILE A 333 32.70 -30.11 2.72
CA ILE A 333 32.50 -30.64 4.08
C ILE A 333 31.33 -29.94 4.81
N GLY A 334 30.71 -28.94 4.17
CA GLY A 334 29.50 -28.29 4.67
C GLY A 334 29.72 -27.03 5.51
N GLN A 335 30.94 -26.46 5.51
CA GLN A 335 31.15 -25.13 6.09
C GLN A 335 30.37 -24.07 5.29
N SER A 336 29.79 -23.10 6.00
CA SER A 336 29.11 -21.99 5.35
C SER A 336 30.12 -21.07 4.66
N LEU A 337 29.68 -20.38 3.61
CA LEU A 337 30.53 -19.41 2.88
C LEU A 337 31.01 -18.27 3.78
N GLU A 338 30.23 -17.93 4.82
CA GLU A 338 30.55 -16.91 5.81
C GLU A 338 31.65 -17.37 6.78
N GLU A 339 31.57 -18.60 7.28
CA GLU A 339 32.61 -19.20 8.12
C GLU A 339 33.93 -19.34 7.36
N ILE A 340 33.88 -19.76 6.09
CA ILE A 340 35.08 -19.87 5.23
C ILE A 340 35.69 -18.48 5.01
N ALA A 341 34.87 -17.46 4.73
CA ALA A 341 35.32 -16.09 4.53
C ALA A 341 36.05 -15.53 5.77
N GLN A 342 35.49 -15.78 6.96
CA GLN A 342 36.10 -15.38 8.23
C GLN A 342 37.40 -16.15 8.51
N ALA A 343 37.39 -17.48 8.39
CA ALA A 343 38.54 -18.33 8.68
C ALA A 343 39.74 -18.02 7.78
N LEU A 344 39.48 -17.64 6.53
CA LEU A 344 40.50 -17.37 5.52
C LEU A 344 40.82 -15.87 5.37
N ASN A 345 40.18 -15.00 6.16
CA ASN A 345 40.27 -13.55 6.04
C ASN A 345 40.09 -13.07 4.59
N THR A 346 39.08 -13.60 3.91
CA THR A 346 38.77 -13.29 2.50
C THR A 346 37.37 -12.72 2.37
N PRO A 347 37.14 -11.71 1.51
CA PRO A 347 35.80 -11.17 1.30
C PRO A 347 34.82 -12.26 0.83
N TYR A 348 33.62 -12.24 1.39
CA TYR A 348 32.56 -13.21 1.05
C TYR A 348 32.30 -13.35 -0.46
N GLN A 349 32.31 -12.24 -1.20
CA GLN A 349 32.11 -12.26 -2.65
C GLN A 349 33.20 -13.03 -3.40
N THR A 350 34.44 -13.00 -2.90
CA THR A 350 35.57 -13.74 -3.45
C THR A 350 35.41 -15.23 -3.21
N VAL A 351 35.03 -15.63 -1.98
CA VAL A 351 34.75 -17.02 -1.62
C VAL A 351 33.64 -17.59 -2.50
N LYS A 352 32.52 -16.87 -2.63
CA LYS A 352 31.38 -17.24 -3.49
C LYS A 352 31.80 -17.41 -4.95
N SER A 353 32.62 -16.49 -5.47
CA SER A 353 33.12 -16.55 -6.85
C SER A 353 34.05 -17.74 -7.07
N TYR A 354 34.93 -18.03 -6.11
CA TYR A 354 35.86 -19.16 -6.20
C TYR A 354 35.15 -20.50 -6.13
N VAL A 355 34.15 -20.67 -5.25
CA VAL A 355 33.31 -21.88 -5.22
C VAL A 355 32.59 -22.07 -6.56
N LYS A 356 32.00 -21.01 -7.13
CA LYS A 356 31.31 -21.08 -8.43
C LYS A 356 32.23 -21.49 -9.57
N LEU A 357 33.41 -20.88 -9.67
CA LEU A 357 34.39 -21.19 -10.72
C LEU A 357 34.94 -22.60 -10.58
N THR A 358 35.32 -23.01 -9.37
CA THR A 358 35.85 -24.34 -9.08
C THR A 358 34.82 -25.42 -9.36
N ARG A 359 33.55 -25.23 -8.96
CA ARG A 359 32.46 -26.16 -9.28
C ARG A 359 32.26 -26.35 -10.78
N LYS A 360 32.36 -25.25 -11.55
CA LYS A 360 32.27 -25.30 -13.02
C LYS A 360 33.42 -26.12 -13.59
N GLU A 361 34.65 -25.84 -13.20
CA GLU A 361 35.85 -26.53 -13.69
C GLU A 361 35.90 -28.02 -13.30
N MET A 362 35.42 -28.37 -12.10
CA MET A 362 35.28 -29.77 -11.69
C MET A 362 34.30 -30.53 -12.60
N LYS A 363 33.14 -29.92 -12.91
CA LYS A 363 32.12 -30.53 -13.80
C LYS A 363 32.59 -30.79 -15.23
N TYR A 364 33.60 -30.06 -15.73
CA TYR A 364 34.16 -30.28 -17.07
C TYR A 364 35.30 -31.30 -17.09
N ASN A 365 35.87 -31.63 -15.93
CA ASN A 365 37.04 -32.50 -15.78
C ASN A 365 36.73 -33.82 -15.03
N THR A 366 35.47 -34.05 -14.67
CA THR A 366 34.90 -35.37 -14.31
C THR A 366 34.10 -35.87 -15.49
#